data_AF-A0A523TNV3-F1
#
_entry.id   AF-A0A523TNV3-F1
#
_cell.length_a   1.000
_cell.length_b   1.000
_cell.length_c   1.000
_cell.angle_alpha   90.00
_cell.angle_beta   90.00
_cell.angle_gamma   90.00
#
_symmetry.space_group_name_H-M   'P 1'
#
loop_
_entity.id
_entity.type
_entity.pdbx_description
1 polymer ?
#
loop_
_entity_poly.entity_id
_entity_poly.type
_entity_poly.pdbx_seq_one_letter_code
_entity_poly.pdbx_strand_id
1 'polypeptide(L)'
;MPGDCHYLDGNANAKRRVEYARGLIEEIGLEGQRLHMLNVSAAMGGQFAFAAAELTSEIERLGPSPFRSAGGNGHMQGKPSTTVKPVQIEDDAGD
;
A
#
# COMPACT_ATOMS: atom_id res chain seq x y z
N MET A 1 11.43 5.80 -9.97
CA MET A 1 12.44 5.36 -8.96
C MET A 1 12.88 6.55 -8.11
N PRO A 2 13.65 6.33 -7.01
CA PRO A 2 14.33 7.44 -6.32
C PRO A 2 15.10 8.28 -7.36
N GLY A 3 14.87 9.59 -7.40
CA GLY A 3 15.46 10.48 -8.42
C GLY A 3 14.61 10.72 -9.69
N ASP A 4 13.62 9.88 -10.04
CA ASP A 4 12.73 10.13 -11.19
C ASP A 4 11.57 11.08 -10.84
N CYS A 5 11.68 11.83 -9.74
CA CYS A 5 10.63 12.77 -9.41
C CYS A 5 10.65 13.88 -10.45
N HIS A 6 9.50 14.18 -11.03
CA HIS A 6 9.35 15.36 -11.90
C HIS A 6 9.78 16.66 -11.19
N TYR A 7 9.72 16.67 -9.86
CA TYR A 7 10.12 17.78 -8.99
C TYR A 7 11.40 17.47 -8.18
N LEU A 8 12.30 16.65 -8.74
CA LEU A 8 13.62 16.29 -8.21
C LEU A 8 13.61 15.48 -6.90
N ASP A 9 13.31 16.13 -5.77
CA ASP A 9 13.53 15.57 -4.44
C ASP A 9 12.23 15.18 -3.70
N GLY A 10 11.08 15.40 -4.32
CA GLY A 10 9.77 15.13 -3.70
C GLY A 10 9.63 13.69 -3.20
N ASN A 11 10.09 12.71 -3.99
CA ASN A 11 10.04 11.29 -3.61
C ASN A 11 11.00 10.96 -2.45
N ALA A 12 12.19 11.56 -2.40
CA ALA A 12 13.17 11.34 -1.34
C ALA A 12 12.69 11.95 -0.01
N ASN A 13 12.08 13.14 -0.07
CA ASN A 13 11.42 13.76 1.07
C ASN A 13 10.24 12.91 1.58
N ALA A 14 9.40 12.41 0.68
CA ALA A 14 8.29 11.53 1.03
C ALA A 14 8.78 10.23 1.68
N LYS A 15 9.84 9.60 1.15
CA LYS A 15 10.44 8.39 1.72
C LYS A 15 10.86 8.61 3.18
N ARG A 16 11.61 9.69 3.45
CA ARG A 16 12.02 10.04 4.83
C ARG A 16 10.83 10.24 5.77
N ARG A 17 9.77 10.91 5.30
CA ARG A 17 8.55 11.13 6.09
C ARG A 17 7.81 9.82 6.38
N VAL A 18 7.73 8.93 5.40
CA VAL A 18 7.08 7.61 5.56
C VAL A 18 7.85 6.73 6.54
N GLU A 19 9.18 6.70 6.45
CA GLU A 19 10.03 5.97 7.40
C GLU A 19 9.86 6.50 8.83
N TYR A 20 9.83 7.82 9.01
CA TYR A 20 9.57 8.42 10.31
C TYR A 20 8.17 8.12 10.83
N ALA A 21 7.14 8.27 10.00
CA ALA A 21 5.75 7.98 10.36
C ALA A 21 5.55 6.51 10.72
N ARG A 22 6.28 5.58 10.07
CA ARG A 22 6.26 4.17 10.44
C ARG A 22 6.75 3.96 11.88
N GLY A 23 7.82 4.66 12.30
CA GLY A 23 8.28 4.63 13.68
C GLY A 23 7.22 5.16 14.67
N LEU A 24 6.52 6.24 14.30
CA LEU A 24 5.43 6.77 15.13
C LEU A 24 4.23 5.81 15.23
N ILE A 25 3.91 5.10 14.14
CA ILE A 25 2.87 4.05 14.14
C ILE A 25 3.25 2.93 15.11
N GLU A 26 4.52 2.51 15.10
CA GLU A 26 5.06 1.51 16.03
C GLU A 26 5.01 2.02 17.48
N GLU A 27 5.32 3.29 17.72
CA GLU A 27 5.30 3.92 19.04
C GLU A 27 3.89 3.96 19.68
N ILE A 28 2.85 4.18 18.87
CA ILE A 28 1.45 4.14 19.34
C ILE A 28 0.88 2.71 19.46
N GLY A 29 1.72 1.68 19.28
CA GLY A 29 1.34 0.27 19.45
C GLY A 29 0.66 -0.36 18.24
N LEU A 30 0.87 0.18 17.04
CA LEU A 30 0.44 -0.45 15.78
C LEU A 30 1.61 -1.09 15.04
N GLU A 31 1.29 -2.00 14.13
CA GLU A 31 2.28 -2.60 13.26
C GLU A 31 2.72 -1.61 12.17
N GLY A 32 4.02 -1.28 12.11
CA GLY A 32 4.57 -0.41 11.07
C GLY A 32 4.40 -0.94 9.64
N GLN A 33 4.16 -2.25 9.48
CA GLN A 33 3.73 -2.92 8.24
C GLN A 33 2.39 -2.38 7.69
N ARG A 34 1.67 -1.55 8.44
CA ARG A 34 0.45 -0.89 7.93
C ARG A 34 0.73 0.31 7.03
N LEU A 35 1.96 0.80 6.96
CA LEU A 35 2.35 1.95 6.15
C LEU A 35 3.49 1.59 5.18
N HIS A 36 3.19 1.66 3.89
CA HIS A 36 4.15 1.36 2.81
C HIS A 36 4.22 2.53 1.81
N MET A 37 5.41 2.76 1.26
CA MET A 37 5.61 3.65 0.13
C MET A 37 6.25 2.88 -1.03
N LEU A 38 5.67 3.04 -2.21
CA LEU A 38 6.13 2.43 -3.44
C LEU A 38 6.39 3.53 -4.47
N ASN A 39 7.47 3.40 -5.24
CA ASN A 39 7.75 4.28 -6.37
C ASN A 39 7.39 3.55 -7.66
N VAL A 40 6.34 3.99 -8.34
CA VAL A 40 5.83 3.39 -9.58
C VAL A 40 5.79 4.48 -10.66
N SER A 41 6.27 4.18 -11.87
CA SER A 41 6.15 5.09 -13.01
C SER A 41 4.82 4.91 -13.75
N ALA A 42 4.45 5.83 -14.63
CA ALA A 42 3.21 5.74 -15.41
C ALA A 42 3.13 4.48 -16.30
N ALA A 43 4.27 3.90 -16.68
CA ALA A 43 4.33 2.68 -17.49
C ALA A 43 4.30 1.38 -16.66
N MET A 44 4.38 1.46 -15.33
CA MET A 44 4.51 0.30 -14.45
C MET A 44 3.16 -0.21 -13.91
N GLY A 45 2.15 -0.32 -14.78
CA GLY A 45 0.80 -0.73 -14.38
C GLY A 45 0.74 -2.13 -13.75
N GLY A 46 1.45 -3.11 -14.33
CA GLY A 46 1.51 -4.46 -13.81
C GLY A 46 2.19 -4.55 -12.43
N GLN A 47 3.31 -3.86 -12.25
CA GLN A 47 4.02 -3.82 -10.97
C GLN A 47 3.20 -3.11 -9.89
N PHE A 48 2.44 -2.08 -10.26
CA PHE A 48 1.48 -1.45 -9.34
C PHE A 48 0.42 -2.45 -8.87
N ALA A 49 -0.20 -3.18 -9.80
CA ALA A 49 -1.24 -4.15 -9.48
C ALA A 49 -0.72 -5.26 -8.55
N PHE A 50 0.48 -5.78 -8.85
CA PHE A 50 1.14 -6.78 -8.01
C PHE A 50 1.44 -6.25 -6.59
N ALA A 51 2.09 -5.09 -6.49
CA ALA A 51 2.47 -4.53 -5.19
C ALA A 51 1.25 -4.12 -4.35
N ALA A 52 0.17 -3.65 -5.01
CA ALA A 52 -1.10 -3.37 -4.33
C ALA A 52 -1.74 -4.66 -3.80
N ALA A 53 -1.68 -5.76 -4.54
CA ALA A 53 -2.17 -7.06 -4.09
C ALA A 53 -1.37 -7.62 -2.90
N GLU A 54 -0.04 -7.50 -2.94
CA GLU A 54 0.82 -7.90 -1.82
C GLU A 54 0.55 -7.07 -0.57
N LEU A 55 0.48 -5.74 -0.69
CA LEU A 55 0.14 -4.86 0.42
C LEU A 55 -1.25 -5.21 0.99
N THR A 56 -2.23 -5.46 0.13
CA THR A 56 -3.59 -5.86 0.56
C THR A 56 -3.55 -7.15 1.37
N SER A 57 -2.84 -8.16 0.88
CA SER A 57 -2.71 -9.46 1.55
C SER A 57 -2.05 -9.33 2.93
N GLU A 58 -1.04 -8.48 3.04
CA GLU A 58 -0.36 -8.21 4.32
C GLU A 58 -1.31 -7.52 5.32
N ILE A 59 -2.07 -6.53 4.88
CA ILE A 59 -3.06 -5.84 5.73
C ILE A 59 -4.19 -6.78 6.16
N GLU A 60 -4.65 -7.67 5.28
CA GLU A 60 -5.62 -8.71 5.63
C GLU A 60 -5.07 -9.65 6.70
N ARG A 61 -3.79 -10.05 6.59
CA ARG A 61 -3.11 -10.89 7.60
C ARG A 61 -2.97 -10.19 8.95
N LEU A 62 -2.73 -8.89 8.96
CA LEU A 62 -2.67 -8.05 10.17
C LEU A 62 -4.06 -7.79 10.79
N GLY A 63 -5.14 -8.04 10.04
CA GLY A 63 -6.50 -7.83 10.52
C GLY A 63 -6.89 -6.35 10.71
N PRO A 64 -8.11 -6.09 11.22
CA PRO A 64 -8.62 -4.74 11.40
C PRO A 64 -7.80 -3.97 12.43
N SER A 65 -7.66 -2.65 12.21
CA SER A 65 -6.94 -1.78 13.15
C SER A 65 -7.64 -1.73 14.52
N PRO A 66 -6.88 -1.81 15.63
CA PRO A 66 -7.42 -1.74 16.99
C PRO A 66 -8.02 -0.37 17.33
N PHE A 67 -7.70 0.69 16.57
CA PHE A 67 -8.30 2.02 16.75
C PHE A 67 -9.65 2.19 16.07
N ARG A 68 -10.15 1.17 15.38
CA ARG A 68 -11.52 1.15 14.87
C ARG A 68 -12.48 1.00 16.05
N SER A 69 -12.87 2.12 16.66
CA SER A 69 -13.91 2.15 17.70
C SER A 69 -15.17 1.48 17.17
N ALA A 70 -15.75 0.58 17.97
CA ALA A 70 -17.02 -0.10 17.69
C ALA A 70 -18.26 0.84 17.67
N GLY A 71 -18.07 2.16 17.58
CA GLY A 71 -19.13 3.18 17.64
C GLY A 71 -19.31 4.05 16.39
N GLY A 72 -18.61 3.79 15.29
CA GLY A 72 -18.84 4.50 14.02
C GLY A 72 -19.91 3.79 13.19
N ASN A 73 -21.13 4.32 13.15
CA ASN A 73 -22.19 3.93 12.22
C ASN A 73 -21.72 4.13 10.77
N GLY A 74 -21.03 3.13 10.22
CA GLY A 74 -20.74 2.98 8.80
C GLY A 74 -21.26 1.62 8.38
N HIS A 75 -22.45 1.59 7.80
CA HIS A 75 -22.93 0.42 7.07
C HIS A 75 -21.92 0.08 5.98
N MET A 76 -21.23 -1.05 6.15
CA MET A 76 -20.95 -2.05 5.10
C MET A 76 -20.48 -3.32 5.81
N GLN A 77 -21.42 -4.19 6.16
CA GLN A 77 -21.16 -5.61 6.32
C GLN A 77 -20.97 -6.21 4.92
N GLY A 78 -19.92 -5.80 4.23
CA GLY A 78 -19.38 -6.56 3.11
C GLY A 78 -18.21 -7.34 3.69
N LYS A 79 -18.26 -8.68 3.66
CA LYS A 79 -17.02 -9.46 3.75
C LYS A 79 -16.06 -8.86 2.70
N PRO A 80 -14.80 -8.53 3.02
CA PRO A 80 -13.84 -8.19 1.98
C PRO A 80 -13.88 -9.33 0.96
N SER A 81 -14.13 -9.02 -0.31
CA SER A 81 -14.21 -10.01 -1.37
C SER A 81 -12.85 -10.69 -1.50
N THR A 82 -12.68 -11.85 -0.87
CA THR A 82 -11.44 -12.63 -0.75
C THR A 82 -11.04 -13.30 -2.07
N THR A 83 -11.05 -12.58 -3.18
CA THR A 83 -10.50 -13.09 -4.43
C THR A 83 -9.82 -11.96 -5.18
N VAL A 84 -8.64 -11.59 -4.69
CA VAL A 84 -7.62 -11.06 -5.58
C VAL A 84 -7.19 -12.25 -6.44
N LYS A 85 -7.74 -12.35 -7.67
CA LYS A 85 -7.22 -13.31 -8.64
C LYS A 85 -5.76 -12.96 -8.89
N PRO A 86 -4.85 -13.94 -9.02
CA PRO A 86 -3.49 -13.65 -9.46
C PRO A 86 -3.57 -12.88 -10.79
N VAL A 87 -2.98 -11.69 -10.80
CA VAL A 87 -2.85 -10.89 -12.02
C VAL A 87 -1.91 -11.69 -12.95
N GLN A 88 -2.49 -12.34 -13.96
CA GLN A 88 -1.71 -12.86 -15.07
C GLN A 88 -1.35 -11.63 -15.93
N ILE A 89 -0.09 -11.21 -15.84
CA ILE A 89 0.46 -10.22 -16.77
C ILE A 89 0.84 -11.02 -18.01
N GLU A 90 0.03 -10.92 -19.06
CA GLU A 90 0.47 -11.36 -20.39
C GLU A 90 1.47 -10.29 -20.89
N ASP A 91 2.69 -10.72 -21.18
CA ASP A 91 3.73 -9.89 -21.78
C ASP A 91 3.31 -9.48 -23.21
N ASP A 92 2.53 -8.41 -23.35
CA ASP A 92 2.31 -7.75 -24.63
C ASP A 92 3.56 -6.95 -25.01
N ALA A 93 4.63 -7.67 -25.37
CA ALA A 93 5.70 -7.14 -26.19
C ALA A 93 5.21 -7.13 -27.65
N GLY A 94 4.69 -5.99 -28.12
CA GLY A 94 4.23 -5.80 -29.49
C GLY A 94 4.54 -4.41 -30.04
N ASP A 95 5.56 -4.37 -30.91
CA ASP A 95 6.01 -3.33 -31.87
C ASP A 95 6.32 -1.89 -31.38
#